data_AF-A0A9E4EY13-F1
#
_entry.id   AF-A0A9E4EY13-F1
#
_cell.length_a   1.000
_cell.length_b   1.000
_cell.length_c   1.000
_cell.angle_alpha   90.00
_cell.angle_beta   90.00
_cell.angle_gamma   90.00
#
_symmetry.space_group_name_H-M   'P 1'
#
loop_
_entity.id
_entity.type
_entity.pdbx_description
1 polymer ?
#
loop_
_entity_poly.entity_id
_entity_poly.type
_entity_poly.pdbx_seq_one_letter_code
_entity_poly.pdbx_strand_id
1 'polypeptide(L)'
;STGTFTIPLMIRTGFSRLFAGAVEAVASCGGQIVPPIMGASVFIMSEIIEVPYVYLMLYGLIPAFLYYFSLSTSIYFEARRLGLERMDRSEIPDAREQIQQGGYLLIPVLILLGSIVSGETPGLAGYKAVVSLIVMVDLVRSLRFIRVRWGNPGVCLA
;
A
#
# COMPACT_ATOMS: atom_id res chain seq x y z
N SER A 1 7.64 8.02 3.80
CA SER A 1 8.64 6.96 4.06
C SER A 1 8.89 6.04 2.87
N THR A 2 7.98 5.92 1.90
CA THR A 2 8.21 5.18 0.64
C THR A 2 9.36 5.78 -0.19
N GLY A 3 9.44 7.11 -0.25
CA GLY A 3 10.45 7.82 -1.05
C GLY A 3 11.90 7.55 -0.70
N THR A 4 12.22 7.09 0.53
CA THR A 4 13.60 6.70 0.88
C THR A 4 14.05 5.45 0.13
N PHE A 5 13.11 4.62 -0.32
CA PHE A 5 13.38 3.43 -1.14
C PHE A 5 13.14 3.70 -2.62
N THR A 6 12.03 4.38 -2.98
CA THR A 6 11.65 4.60 -4.38
C THR A 6 12.59 5.55 -5.11
N ILE A 7 12.96 6.68 -4.50
CA ILE A 7 13.75 7.72 -5.19
C ILE A 7 15.15 7.21 -5.56
N PRO A 8 15.93 6.57 -4.66
CA PRO A 8 17.22 6.02 -5.03
C PRO A 8 17.12 4.92 -6.10
N LEU A 9 16.07 4.09 -6.06
CA LEU A 9 15.84 3.03 -7.04
C LEU A 9 15.58 3.60 -8.43
N MET A 10 14.75 4.64 -8.54
CA MET A 10 14.50 5.34 -9.81
C MET A 10 15.77 6.00 -10.37
N ILE A 11 16.61 6.58 -9.51
CA ILE A 11 17.88 7.18 -9.95
C ILE A 11 18.84 6.10 -10.47
N ARG A 12 18.94 4.95 -9.78
CA ARG A 12 19.79 3.82 -10.20
C ARG A 12 19.36 3.21 -11.53
N THR A 13 18.06 3.21 -11.82
CA THR A 13 17.50 2.71 -13.08
C THR A 13 17.65 3.68 -14.24
N GLY A 14 18.09 4.92 -14.00
CA GLY A 14 18.43 5.89 -15.05
C GLY A 14 17.49 7.10 -15.16
N PHE A 15 16.52 7.25 -14.26
CA PHE A 15 15.69 8.47 -14.22
C PHE A 15 16.44 9.66 -13.60
N SER A 16 16.09 10.87 -14.03
CA SER A 16 16.63 12.09 -13.43
C SER A 16 16.13 12.26 -11.98
N ARG A 17 16.94 12.88 -11.11
CA ARG A 17 16.56 13.19 -9.72
C ARG A 17 15.26 13.99 -9.62
N LEU A 18 15.08 14.95 -10.53
CA LEU A 18 13.90 15.81 -10.54
C LEU A 18 12.64 15.03 -10.93
N PHE A 19 12.74 14.15 -11.94
CA PHE A 19 11.62 13.29 -12.34
C PHE A 19 11.27 12.27 -11.25
N ALA A 20 12.26 11.63 -10.63
CA ALA A 20 12.05 10.68 -9.54
C ALA A 20 11.35 11.33 -8.33
N GLY A 21 11.75 12.56 -7.97
CA GLY A 21 11.09 13.32 -6.90
C GLY A 21 9.66 13.70 -7.25
N ALA A 22 9.41 14.13 -8.49
CA ALA A 22 8.07 14.47 -8.96
C ALA A 22 7.13 13.25 -8.96
N VAL A 23 7.61 12.11 -9.47
CA VAL A 23 6.84 10.86 -9.52
C VAL A 23 6.51 10.36 -8.12
N GLU A 24 7.46 10.34 -7.18
CA GLU A 24 7.18 9.93 -5.79
C GLU A 24 6.20 10.88 -5.10
N ALA A 25 6.32 12.19 -5.31
CA ALA A 25 5.40 13.17 -4.74
C ALA A 25 3.96 12.94 -5.24
N VAL A 26 3.78 12.77 -6.54
CA VAL A 26 2.47 12.49 -7.15
C VAL A 26 1.95 11.12 -6.69
N ALA A 27 2.76 10.06 -6.76
CA ALA A 27 2.38 8.73 -6.30
C ALA A 27 1.91 8.71 -4.84
N SER A 28 2.54 9.51 -3.98
CA SER A 28 2.16 9.63 -2.56
C SER A 28 0.83 10.38 -2.36
N CYS A 29 0.45 11.29 -3.26
CA CYS A 29 -0.84 11.98 -3.21
C CYS A 29 -2.00 11.08 -3.69
N GLY A 30 -1.74 10.14 -4.60
CA GLY A 30 -2.77 9.28 -5.20
C GLY A 30 -3.59 8.48 -4.18
N GLY A 31 -2.99 8.09 -3.06
CA GLY A 31 -3.65 7.31 -2.00
C GLY A 31 -4.87 8.01 -1.38
N GLN A 32 -4.99 9.33 -1.49
CA GLN A 32 -6.13 10.08 -0.97
C GLN A 32 -7.41 9.87 -1.79
N ILE A 33 -7.29 9.41 -3.04
CA ILE A 33 -8.41 9.24 -3.99
C ILE A 33 -8.85 7.77 -4.06
N VAL A 34 -7.99 6.84 -3.65
CA VAL A 34 -8.21 5.39 -3.79
C VAL A 34 -9.20 4.86 -2.75
N PRO A 35 -10.31 4.22 -3.17
CA PRO A 35 -11.15 3.42 -2.28
C PRO A 35 -10.33 2.27 -1.66
N PRO A 36 -10.36 2.02 -0.33
CA PRO A 36 -11.28 2.52 0.71
C PRO A 36 -10.68 3.57 1.66
N ILE A 37 -9.45 4.02 1.40
CA ILE A 37 -8.71 4.92 2.30
C ILE A 37 -9.12 6.37 2.07
N MET A 38 -9.72 6.66 0.89
CA MET A 38 -10.33 7.93 0.46
C MET A 38 -10.44 8.90 1.62
N GLY A 39 -9.60 9.93 1.61
CA GLY A 39 -9.19 10.68 2.81
C GLY A 39 -10.36 11.11 3.71
N ALA A 40 -10.06 11.51 4.95
CA ALA A 40 -11.06 11.86 5.98
C ALA A 40 -12.20 12.79 5.50
N SER A 41 -11.95 13.62 4.48
CA SER A 41 -12.95 14.43 3.79
C SER A 41 -14.14 13.64 3.23
N VAL A 42 -13.92 12.46 2.63
CA VAL A 42 -15.01 11.65 2.04
C VAL A 42 -15.86 11.00 3.13
N PHE A 43 -15.24 10.64 4.25
CA PHE A 43 -15.97 10.16 5.43
C PHE A 43 -16.93 11.23 5.95
N ILE A 44 -16.44 12.46 6.18
CA ILE A 44 -17.27 13.59 6.63
C ILE A 44 -18.35 13.92 5.57
N MET A 45 -18.01 13.84 4.28
CA MET A 45 -18.97 14.07 3.20
C MET A 45 -20.12 13.05 3.20
N SER A 46 -19.84 11.78 3.54
CA SER A 46 -20.89 10.76 3.68
C SER A 46 -21.85 11.07 4.83
N GLU A 47 -21.35 11.65 5.91
CA GLU A 47 -22.16 12.05 7.07
C GLU A 47 -23.01 13.29 6.76
N ILE A 48 -22.44 14.29 6.07
CA ILE A 48 -23.15 15.54 5.75
C ILE A 48 -24.24 15.33 4.69
N ILE A 49 -23.96 14.53 3.66
CA ILE A 49 -24.86 14.33 2.51
C ILE A 49 -25.82 13.14 2.75
N GLU A 50 -25.64 12.41 3.87
CA GLU A 50 -26.42 11.21 4.23
C GLU A 50 -26.43 10.12 3.14
N VAL A 51 -25.38 10.06 2.33
CA VAL A 51 -25.20 9.05 1.28
C VAL A 51 -24.29 7.93 1.82
N PRO A 52 -24.66 6.66 1.64
CA PRO A 52 -23.82 5.57 2.11
C PRO A 52 -22.41 5.62 1.50
N TYR A 53 -21.39 5.47 2.34
CA TYR A 53 -19.97 5.56 1.95
C TYR A 53 -19.59 4.64 0.78
N VAL A 54 -20.27 3.49 0.65
CA VAL A 54 -20.11 2.55 -0.49
C VAL A 54 -20.35 3.23 -1.83
N TYR A 55 -21.35 4.10 -1.95
CA TYR A 55 -21.62 4.80 -3.20
C TYR A 55 -20.50 5.79 -3.52
N LEU A 56 -20.00 6.53 -2.52
CA LEU A 56 -18.87 7.43 -2.70
C LEU A 56 -17.61 6.68 -3.14
N MET A 57 -17.35 5.51 -2.56
CA MET A 57 -16.26 4.63 -2.98
C MET A 57 -16.38 4.20 -4.44
N LEU A 58 -17.58 3.79 -4.86
CA LEU A 58 -17.84 3.38 -6.24
C LEU A 58 -17.62 4.55 -7.21
N TYR A 59 -18.07 5.76 -6.86
CA TYR A 59 -17.81 6.96 -7.66
C TYR A 59 -16.33 7.32 -7.72
N GLY A 60 -15.58 7.08 -6.63
CA GLY A 60 -14.14 7.30 -6.54
C GLY A 60 -13.28 6.31 -7.35
N LEU A 61 -13.85 5.16 -7.75
CA LEU A 61 -13.09 4.11 -8.44
C LEU A 61 -12.61 4.56 -9.83
N ILE A 62 -13.47 5.23 -10.60
CA ILE A 62 -13.15 5.74 -11.94
C ILE A 62 -12.00 6.77 -11.88
N PRO A 63 -12.08 7.85 -11.08
CA PRO A 63 -10.99 8.83 -11.00
C PRO A 63 -9.71 8.22 -10.43
N ALA A 64 -9.79 7.32 -9.44
CA ALA A 64 -8.62 6.61 -8.93
C ALA A 64 -7.93 5.80 -10.04
N PHE A 65 -8.71 5.03 -10.81
CA PHE A 65 -8.18 4.26 -11.94
C PHE A 65 -7.52 5.15 -12.98
N LEU A 66 -8.19 6.22 -13.42
CA LEU A 66 -7.66 7.15 -14.42
C LEU A 66 -6.38 7.85 -13.93
N TYR A 67 -6.31 8.20 -12.65
CA TYR A 67 -5.14 8.81 -12.03
C TYR A 67 -3.92 7.90 -12.12
N TYR A 68 -4.04 6.65 -11.66
CA TYR A 68 -2.93 5.70 -11.72
C TYR A 68 -2.60 5.29 -13.15
N PHE A 69 -3.62 5.13 -14.01
CA PHE A 69 -3.40 4.83 -15.41
C PHE A 69 -2.60 5.93 -16.11
N SER A 70 -2.95 7.20 -15.90
CA SER A 70 -2.22 8.34 -16.45
C SER A 70 -0.79 8.40 -15.91
N LEU A 71 -0.61 8.19 -14.60
CA LEU A 71 0.71 8.21 -13.96
C LEU A 71 1.61 7.09 -14.49
N SER A 72 1.13 5.85 -14.48
CA SER A 72 1.87 4.68 -14.99
C SER A 72 2.21 4.82 -16.47
N THR A 73 1.29 5.33 -17.28
CA THR A 73 1.51 5.56 -18.71
C THR A 73 2.58 6.64 -18.94
N SER A 74 2.54 7.73 -18.16
CA SER A 74 3.55 8.79 -18.22
C SER A 74 4.95 8.27 -17.88
N ILE A 75 5.07 7.48 -16.81
CA ILE A 75 6.34 6.87 -16.39
C ILE A 75 6.83 5.88 -17.45
N TYR A 76 5.93 5.08 -18.01
CA TYR A 76 6.26 4.10 -19.04
C TYR A 76 6.80 4.75 -20.32
N PHE A 77 6.15 5.83 -20.78
CA PHE A 77 6.62 6.55 -21.95
C PHE A 77 7.95 7.25 -21.71
N GLU A 78 8.15 7.83 -20.51
CA GLU A 78 9.43 8.45 -20.16
C GLU A 78 10.56 7.41 -20.08
N ALA A 79 10.29 6.23 -19.50
CA ALA A 79 11.23 5.11 -19.47
C ALA A 79 11.63 4.66 -20.88
N ARG A 80 10.65 4.56 -21.79
CA ARG A 80 10.90 4.22 -23.21
C ARG A 80 11.67 5.32 -23.93
N ARG A 81 11.38 6.59 -23.65
CA ARG A 81 12.08 7.74 -24.23
C ARG A 81 13.55 7.78 -23.82
N LEU A 82 13.84 7.42 -22.58
CA LEU A 82 15.19 7.31 -22.04
C LEU A 82 15.91 6.01 -22.44
N GLY A 83 15.22 5.07 -23.09
CA GLY A 83 15.79 3.80 -23.52
C GLY A 83 16.24 2.90 -22.36
N LEU A 84 15.58 3.00 -21.20
CA LEU A 84 16.00 2.27 -20.01
C LEU A 84 15.84 0.75 -20.21
N GLU A 85 16.91 0.00 -19.91
CA GLU A 85 16.89 -1.46 -19.96
C GLU A 85 16.10 -2.05 -18.78
N ARG A 86 15.55 -3.25 -19.00
CA ARG A 86 14.83 -3.97 -17.94
C ARG A 86 15.85 -4.42 -16.89
N MET A 87 15.53 -4.25 -15.61
CA MET A 87 16.33 -4.81 -14.51
C MET A 87 16.50 -6.33 -14.69
N ASP A 88 17.66 -6.84 -14.28
CA ASP A 88 17.92 -8.28 -14.30
C ASP A 88 16.91 -9.00 -13.41
N ARG A 89 16.45 -10.19 -13.84
CA ARG A 89 15.46 -10.99 -13.10
C ARG A 89 15.96 -11.39 -11.72
N SER A 90 17.28 -11.44 -11.53
CA SER A 90 17.94 -11.72 -10.25
C SER A 90 17.74 -10.61 -9.21
N GLU A 91 17.50 -9.37 -9.64
CA GLU A 91 17.25 -8.23 -8.75
C GLU A 91 15.77 -8.02 -8.43
N ILE A 92 14.87 -8.71 -9.14
CA ILE A 92 13.44 -8.67 -8.87
C ILE A 92 13.16 -9.64 -7.73
N PRO A 93 12.67 -9.15 -6.57
CA PRO A 93 12.41 -10.05 -5.47
C PRO A 93 11.24 -10.98 -5.79
N ASP A 94 11.33 -12.23 -5.30
CA ASP A 94 10.36 -13.27 -5.58
C ASP A 94 8.96 -12.92 -5.04
N ALA A 95 8.00 -12.71 -5.94
CA ALA A 95 6.64 -12.32 -5.59
C ALA A 95 5.98 -13.25 -4.55
N ARG A 96 6.31 -14.55 -4.59
CA ARG A 96 5.81 -15.55 -3.64
C ARG A 96 6.37 -15.34 -2.23
N GLU A 97 7.65 -14.99 -2.12
CA GLU A 97 8.29 -14.72 -0.84
C GLU A 97 7.75 -13.42 -0.23
N GLN A 98 7.58 -12.36 -1.04
CA GLN A 98 6.93 -11.12 -0.63
C GLN A 98 5.53 -11.32 -0.07
N ILE A 99 4.70 -12.14 -0.74
CA ILE A 99 3.33 -12.43 -0.27
C ILE A 99 3.36 -13.21 1.05
N GLN A 100 4.30 -14.14 1.24
CA GLN A 100 4.42 -14.85 2.53
C GLN A 100 4.92 -13.94 3.65
N GLN A 101 5.84 -13.02 3.35
CA GLN A 101 6.43 -12.12 4.35
C GLN A 101 5.54 -10.90 4.67
N GLY A 102 4.72 -10.43 3.74
CA GLY A 102 3.92 -9.20 3.89
C GLY A 102 2.42 -9.39 3.73
N GLY A 103 1.95 -10.57 3.28
CA GLY A 103 0.55 -10.82 2.98
C GLY A 103 -0.39 -10.71 4.18
N TYR A 104 0.13 -10.83 5.41
CA TYR A 104 -0.68 -10.59 6.62
C TYR A 104 -1.20 -9.15 6.73
N LEU A 105 -0.56 -8.17 6.08
CA LEU A 105 -1.05 -6.79 6.03
C LEU A 105 -2.30 -6.63 5.15
N LEU A 106 -2.62 -7.60 4.29
CA LEU A 106 -3.89 -7.59 3.55
C LEU A 106 -5.08 -7.88 4.45
N ILE A 107 -4.89 -8.60 5.57
CA ILE A 107 -5.99 -9.03 6.44
C ILE A 107 -6.77 -7.82 7.01
N PRO A 108 -6.12 -6.79 7.61
CA PRO A 108 -6.82 -5.59 8.09
C PRO A 108 -7.56 -4.84 6.98
N VAL A 109 -6.99 -4.79 5.78
CA VAL A 109 -7.60 -4.13 4.62
C VAL A 109 -8.86 -4.89 4.17
N LEU A 110 -8.81 -6.22 4.15
CA LEU A 110 -9.96 -7.07 3.84
C LEU A 110 -11.06 -6.96 4.90
N ILE A 111 -10.69 -6.88 6.18
CA ILE A 111 -11.65 -6.66 7.28
C ILE A 111 -12.33 -5.30 7.12
N LEU A 112 -11.58 -4.25 6.79
CA LEU A 112 -12.10 -2.91 6.53
C LEU A 112 -13.10 -2.93 5.37
N LEU A 113 -12.68 -3.47 4.22
CA LEU A 113 -13.52 -3.56 3.02
C LEU A 113 -14.79 -4.38 3.29
N GLY A 114 -14.65 -5.55 3.90
CA GLY A 114 -15.77 -6.43 4.23
C GLY A 114 -16.77 -5.77 5.17
N SER A 115 -16.28 -5.02 6.16
CA SER A 115 -17.13 -4.29 7.12
C SER A 115 -17.94 -3.19 6.42
N ILE A 116 -17.31 -2.41 5.54
CA ILE A 116 -18.00 -1.34 4.80
C ILE A 116 -19.02 -1.91 3.81
N VAL A 117 -18.68 -2.99 3.10
CA VAL A 117 -19.60 -3.66 2.16
C VAL A 117 -20.78 -4.31 2.89
N SER A 118 -20.59 -4.74 4.14
CA SER A 118 -21.66 -5.27 4.98
C SER A 118 -22.64 -4.20 5.51
N GLY A 119 -22.43 -2.93 5.17
CA GLY A 119 -23.29 -1.82 5.59
C GLY A 119 -22.99 -1.28 6.98
N GLU A 120 -21.87 -1.65 7.59
CA GLU A 120 -21.43 -1.06 8.86
C GLU A 120 -21.01 0.40 8.67
N THR A 121 -21.08 1.20 9.73
CA THR A 121 -20.60 2.59 9.68
C THR A 121 -19.09 2.59 9.40
N PRO A 122 -18.58 3.53 8.58
CA PRO A 122 -17.16 3.52 8.23
C PRO A 122 -16.25 3.73 9.44
N GLY A 123 -16.74 4.41 10.49
CA GLY A 123 -16.05 4.55 11.77
C GLY A 123 -15.84 3.20 12.49
N LEU A 124 -16.88 2.35 12.53
CA LEU A 124 -16.76 1.00 13.11
C LEU A 124 -15.83 0.11 12.29
N ALA A 125 -15.93 0.19 10.96
CA ALA A 125 -15.06 -0.54 10.05
C ALA A 125 -13.59 -0.16 10.26
N GLY A 126 -13.30 1.14 10.41
CA GLY A 126 -11.97 1.66 10.72
C GLY A 126 -11.45 1.16 12.06
N TYR A 127 -12.29 1.15 13.10
CA TYR A 127 -11.93 0.62 14.42
C TYR A 127 -11.55 -0.87 14.36
N LYS A 128 -12.39 -1.71 13.73
CA LYS A 128 -12.14 -3.16 13.55
C LYS A 128 -10.84 -3.40 12.77
N ALA A 129 -10.58 -2.59 11.75
CA ALA A 129 -9.35 -2.66 10.97
C ALA A 129 -8.10 -2.34 11.81
N VAL A 130 -8.12 -1.25 12.59
CA VAL A 130 -7.00 -0.87 13.47
C VAL A 130 -6.73 -1.93 14.54
N VAL A 131 -7.77 -2.43 15.20
CA VAL A 131 -7.62 -3.51 16.19
C VAL A 131 -7.03 -4.76 15.55
N SER A 132 -7.55 -5.16 14.38
CA SER A 132 -7.02 -6.32 13.66
C SER A 132 -5.56 -6.16 13.24
N LEU A 133 -5.14 -4.94 12.87
CA LEU A 133 -3.76 -4.63 12.51
C LEU A 133 -2.83 -4.79 13.72
N ILE A 134 -3.21 -4.25 14.89
CA ILE A 134 -2.44 -4.37 16.12
C ILE A 134 -2.26 -5.84 16.49
N VAL A 135 -3.37 -6.59 16.53
CA VAL A 135 -3.36 -8.03 16.84
C VAL A 135 -2.48 -8.81 15.86
N MET A 136 -2.58 -8.55 14.55
CA MET A 136 -1.77 -9.22 13.54
C MET A 136 -0.28 -8.88 13.66
N VAL A 137 0.07 -7.61 13.91
CA VAL A 137 1.47 -7.20 14.08
C VAL A 137 2.08 -7.85 15.32
N ASP A 138 1.36 -7.87 16.44
CA ASP A 138 1.83 -8.51 17.68
C ASP A 138 1.95 -10.02 17.54
N LEU A 139 0.98 -10.66 16.89
CA LEU A 139 1.01 -12.10 16.59
C LEU A 139 2.21 -12.45 15.70
N VAL A 140 2.44 -11.70 14.62
CA VAL A 140 3.58 -11.93 13.71
C VAL A 140 4.91 -11.62 14.38
N ARG A 141 4.98 -10.61 15.26
CA ARG A 141 6.16 -10.35 16.09
C ARG A 141 6.46 -11.50 17.02
N SER A 142 5.44 -12.02 17.71
CA SER A 142 5.56 -13.16 18.61
C SER A 142 6.04 -14.42 17.86
N LEU A 143 5.46 -14.71 16.69
CA LEU A 143 5.87 -15.84 15.84
C LEU A 143 7.29 -15.69 15.27
N ARG A 144 7.70 -14.48 14.85
CA ARG A 144 9.08 -14.23 14.41
C ARG A 144 10.08 -14.31 15.57
N PHE A 145 9.72 -13.84 16.76
CA PHE A 145 10.54 -13.94 17.96
C PHE A 145 10.77 -15.41 18.37
N ILE A 146 9.71 -16.24 18.35
CA ILE A 146 9.79 -17.68 18.62
C ILE A 146 10.64 -18.40 17.56
N ARG A 147 10.49 -18.04 16.27
CA ARG A 147 11.27 -18.66 15.19
C ARG A 147 12.76 -18.30 15.24
N VAL A 148 13.13 -17.09 15.68
CA VAL A 148 14.53 -16.73 15.93
C VAL A 148 15.09 -17.47 17.16
N ARG A 149 14.29 -17.62 18.23
CA ARG A 149 14.66 -18.36 19.45
C ARG A 149 14.90 -19.86 19.18
N TRP A 150 14.15 -20.48 18.28
CA TRP A 150 14.27 -21.91 17.93
C TRP A 150 15.16 -22.20 16.73
N GLY A 151 15.36 -21.23 15.82
CA GLY A 151 16.27 -21.36 14.67
C GLY A 151 17.74 -21.17 15.02
N ASN A 152 18.05 -20.68 16.23
CA ASN A 152 19.42 -20.49 16.71
C ASN A 152 19.52 -20.84 18.21
N PRO A 153 19.46 -22.13 18.60
CA PRO A 153 19.57 -22.55 20.01
C PRO A 153 20.94 -22.24 20.65
N GLY A 154 21.92 -21.72 19.89
CA GLY A 154 23.27 -21.39 20.37
C GLY A 154 23.43 -20.00 21.02
N VAL A 155 22.43 -19.11 21.00
CA VAL A 155 22.59 -17.72 21.49
C VAL A 155 22.21 -17.56 22.97
N CYS A 156 21.98 -18.66 23.70
CA CYS A 156 21.62 -18.64 25.13
C CYS A 156 22.78 -18.95 26.10
N LEU A 157 24.03 -19.06 25.64
CA LEU A 157 25.19 -19.42 26.49
C LEU A 157 26.45 -18.55 26.26
N ALA A 158 26.30 -17.27 25.96
CA ALA A 158 27.43 -16.32 25.99
C ALA A 158 27.03 -15.04 26.73
#